data_AF-A0AAX0IV41-F1
#
_entry.id   AF-A0AAX0IV41-F1
#
_cell.length_a   1.000
_cell.length_b   1.000
_cell.length_c   1.000
_cell.angle_alpha   90.00
_cell.angle_beta   90.00
_cell.angle_gamma   90.00
#
_symmetry.space_group_name_H-M   'P 1'
#
loop_
_entity.id
_entity.type
_entity.pdbx_description
1 polymer ?
#
loop_
_entity_poly.entity_id
_entity_poly.type
_entity_poly.pdbx_seq_one_letter_code
_entity_poly.pdbx_strand_id
1 'polypeptide(L)'
;MNLKSKRLHFFASLLMILSILFVGNSFANAAEGRELEKVISGLELLDQSDTKLTPDENGVYQIRTNNSYKLRATFDLASYDNNIKNGDFFKLTVPPSLTFFNNNDIELVDLETQVPIADAHFESNGDNQGGTVTVTLKNLEKYLEKKGADTVKGVKGNLALNFIYKQDVTDKTVTFDSKSLKTVITQVHTSKTYTPDAVVGEENFAKNGGQAVRKAWDSPKLKAAGSPSSGQYVSRWRVRVNTSGKNLGNNLVLNDVLPQLDGTASIQYIPESLLVYKAPSMTEGTSADAADFVLLTEGVDYTVNWAADYKSFTITFKDGSQKYYVTYETTTPNDGSKVANMVSLTKEDGEEITRRTNVTDTTFTATATSLFSGTIEAAGAYTIKLVKVDAVTGQPVKDAVYVVTDPSGATVELTTDQDGNAVSQAFDQKYVGKEFTVKEKTAPEGYELDETEYKVVLGVERSLLKLKDQPKEVTTTTTTTTTTTTTTTTTASTTEATTTTQSTTTEATTQEPTTEVTTTESTTTAENTTSEATTVNTTTAVSSEEPSTTEDKKEELPNTGTGSQGFYIIGGIVLLAAAAGLLFFAKNKKDDK
;
A
#
# COMPACT_ATOMS: atom_id res chain seq x y z
N MET A 1 -15.26 30.16 55.32
CA MET A 1 -14.50 29.44 54.26
C MET A 1 -15.32 29.44 52.98
N ASN A 2 -14.70 29.89 51.88
CA ASN A 2 -15.36 30.47 50.72
C ASN A 2 -15.92 29.42 49.74
N LEU A 3 -17.17 29.61 49.29
CA LEU A 3 -17.91 28.72 48.38
C LEU A 3 -17.25 28.52 47.00
N LYS A 4 -16.30 29.40 46.65
CA LYS A 4 -15.45 29.30 45.44
C LYS A 4 -14.42 28.17 45.50
N SER A 5 -13.91 27.76 46.67
CA SER A 5 -12.90 26.67 46.72
C SER A 5 -13.52 25.28 46.62
N LYS A 6 -14.77 25.09 47.08
CA LYS A 6 -15.49 23.81 46.92
C LYS A 6 -15.86 23.51 45.47
N ARG A 7 -16.21 24.52 44.65
CA ARG A 7 -16.50 24.32 43.22
C ARG A 7 -15.26 24.01 42.38
N LEU A 8 -14.10 24.56 42.74
CA LEU A 8 -12.84 24.29 42.04
C LEU A 8 -12.27 22.90 42.36
N HIS A 9 -12.42 22.43 43.60
CA HIS A 9 -12.03 21.06 43.98
C HIS A 9 -12.97 20.00 43.39
N PHE A 10 -14.26 20.29 43.22
CA PHE A 10 -15.20 19.37 42.57
C PHE A 10 -14.94 19.26 41.04
N PHE A 11 -14.60 20.37 40.37
CA PHE A 11 -14.21 20.36 38.96
C PHE A 11 -12.86 19.65 38.71
N ALA A 12 -11.88 19.83 39.59
CA ALA A 12 -10.59 19.14 39.48
C ALA A 12 -10.71 17.64 39.76
N SER A 13 -11.58 17.23 40.70
CA SER A 13 -11.84 15.82 41.00
C SER A 13 -12.61 15.11 39.87
N LEU A 14 -13.51 15.81 39.17
CA LEU A 14 -14.24 15.23 38.04
C LEU A 14 -13.35 15.06 36.80
N LEU A 15 -12.41 15.99 36.56
CA LEU A 15 -11.38 15.85 35.51
C LEU A 15 -10.37 14.72 35.80
N MET A 16 -10.07 14.45 37.09
CA MET A 16 -9.25 13.29 37.48
C MET A 16 -9.98 11.96 37.31
N ILE A 17 -11.29 11.91 37.57
CA ILE A 17 -12.09 10.68 37.39
C ILE A 17 -12.38 10.42 35.90
N LEU A 18 -12.53 11.47 35.09
CA LEU A 18 -12.68 11.33 33.63
C LEU A 18 -11.37 10.94 32.92
N SER A 19 -10.21 11.31 33.48
CA SER A 19 -8.91 10.82 33.00
C SER A 19 -8.61 9.38 33.43
N ILE A 20 -9.14 8.92 34.57
CA ILE A 20 -9.03 7.50 34.97
C ILE A 20 -10.02 6.61 34.17
N LEU A 21 -11.15 7.15 33.69
CA LEU A 21 -12.02 6.47 32.73
C LEU A 21 -11.45 6.40 31.30
N PHE A 22 -10.44 7.22 30.97
CA PHE A 22 -9.73 7.16 29.67
C PHE A 22 -8.35 6.47 29.73
N VAL A 23 -7.86 6.09 30.91
CA VAL A 23 -6.58 5.37 31.09
C VAL A 23 -6.78 3.91 31.54
N GLY A 24 -8.03 3.48 31.75
CA GLY A 24 -8.38 2.15 32.25
C GLY A 24 -8.60 1.03 31.22
N ASN A 25 -8.37 1.25 29.93
CA ASN A 25 -8.62 0.24 28.87
C ASN A 25 -7.38 -0.19 28.07
N SER A 26 -6.16 0.01 28.59
CA SER A 26 -4.92 -0.42 27.89
C SER A 26 -4.57 -1.90 28.05
N PHE A 27 -5.46 -2.71 28.60
CA PHE A 27 -5.43 -4.17 28.38
C PHE A 27 -6.68 -4.57 27.60
N ALA A 28 -6.76 -4.08 26.36
CA ALA A 28 -7.59 -4.73 25.38
C ALA A 28 -7.08 -6.18 25.27
N ASN A 29 -7.90 -7.13 25.73
CA ASN A 29 -7.90 -8.44 25.09
C ASN A 29 -7.97 -8.13 23.59
N ALA A 30 -6.93 -8.47 22.83
CA ALA A 30 -6.94 -8.30 21.39
C ALA A 30 -8.16 -9.08 20.90
N ALA A 31 -9.24 -8.36 20.58
CA ALA A 31 -10.33 -8.94 19.83
C ALA A 31 -9.68 -9.52 18.57
N GLU A 32 -9.87 -10.80 18.33
CA GLU A 32 -9.38 -11.42 17.10
C GLU A 32 -9.82 -10.53 15.93
N GLY A 33 -8.85 -10.09 15.13
CA GLY A 33 -9.11 -9.22 14.00
C GLY A 33 -10.11 -9.84 13.04
N ARG A 34 -10.94 -9.03 12.37
CA ARG A 34 -11.85 -9.57 11.36
C ARG A 34 -11.06 -9.91 10.09
N GLU A 35 -11.25 -11.12 9.56
CA GLU A 35 -10.75 -11.50 8.23
C GLU A 35 -11.57 -10.77 7.15
N LEU A 36 -10.89 -9.97 6.32
CA LEU A 36 -11.46 -9.24 5.20
C LEU A 36 -11.43 -10.11 3.94
N GLU A 37 -12.54 -10.12 3.21
CA GLU A 37 -12.76 -10.98 2.05
C GLU A 37 -12.92 -10.16 0.77
N LYS A 38 -12.54 -10.74 -0.38
CA LYS A 38 -12.70 -10.15 -1.73
C LYS A 38 -12.05 -8.75 -1.88
N VAL A 39 -10.93 -8.55 -1.20
CA VAL A 39 -10.17 -7.29 -1.17
C VAL A 39 -9.03 -7.23 -2.20
N ILE A 40 -8.47 -8.37 -2.60
CA ILE A 40 -7.41 -8.46 -3.63
C ILE A 40 -8.06 -8.46 -5.01
N SER A 41 -7.73 -7.45 -5.82
CA SER A 41 -8.30 -7.24 -7.15
C SER A 41 -7.58 -8.01 -8.25
N GLY A 42 -6.33 -8.41 -8.04
CA GLY A 42 -5.56 -9.19 -9.00
C GLY A 42 -4.17 -9.56 -8.51
N LEU A 43 -3.55 -10.48 -9.23
CA LEU A 43 -2.17 -10.93 -9.03
C LEU A 43 -1.39 -10.74 -10.33
N GLU A 44 -0.29 -10.01 -10.28
CA GLU A 44 0.61 -9.81 -11.40
C GLU A 44 1.89 -10.63 -11.19
N LEU A 45 2.25 -11.43 -12.21
CA LEU A 45 3.53 -12.12 -12.25
C LEU A 45 4.56 -11.19 -12.89
N LEU A 46 5.65 -10.92 -12.16
CA LEU A 46 6.70 -9.99 -12.57
C LEU A 46 8.08 -10.67 -12.51
N ASP A 47 9.02 -10.15 -13.28
CA ASP A 47 10.44 -10.45 -13.13
C ASP A 47 11.09 -9.67 -11.97
N GLN A 48 12.41 -9.83 -11.80
CA GLN A 48 13.20 -9.09 -10.79
C GLN A 48 13.18 -7.56 -10.99
N SER A 49 12.90 -7.08 -12.21
CA SER A 49 12.86 -5.67 -12.59
C SER A 49 11.47 -5.05 -12.48
N ASP A 50 10.53 -5.77 -11.83
CA ASP A 50 9.12 -5.40 -11.72
C ASP A 50 8.44 -5.25 -13.11
N THR A 51 8.96 -5.93 -14.12
CA THR A 51 8.33 -6.01 -15.44
C THR A 51 7.34 -7.14 -15.45
N LYS A 52 6.11 -6.81 -15.86
CA LYS A 52 5.03 -7.76 -16.03
C LYS A 52 5.40 -8.80 -17.07
N LEU A 53 5.31 -10.06 -16.68
CA LEU A 53 5.42 -11.18 -17.61
C LEU A 53 4.07 -11.41 -18.27
N THR A 54 4.11 -11.77 -19.55
CA THR A 54 2.95 -12.21 -20.30
C THR A 54 3.13 -13.69 -20.66
N PRO A 55 2.05 -14.48 -20.65
CA PRO A 55 2.13 -15.85 -21.13
C PRO A 55 2.40 -15.88 -22.64
N ASP A 56 2.84 -17.03 -23.13
CA ASP A 56 2.93 -17.31 -24.56
C ASP A 56 1.54 -17.46 -25.22
N GLU A 57 1.52 -17.77 -26.52
CA GLU A 57 0.30 -17.94 -27.32
C GLU A 57 -0.65 -19.04 -26.78
N ASN A 58 -0.13 -19.99 -26.00
CA ASN A 58 -0.91 -21.06 -25.38
C ASN A 58 -1.36 -20.70 -23.95
N GLY A 59 -1.09 -19.48 -23.48
CA GLY A 59 -1.43 -19.07 -22.12
C GLY A 59 -0.44 -19.56 -21.06
N VAL A 60 0.76 -20.02 -21.44
CA VAL A 60 1.77 -20.55 -20.51
C VAL A 60 2.84 -19.51 -20.19
N TYR A 61 3.08 -19.26 -18.91
CA TYR A 61 4.20 -18.45 -18.46
C TYR A 61 5.50 -19.24 -18.53
N GLN A 62 6.43 -18.74 -19.34
CA GLN A 62 7.76 -19.31 -19.49
C GLN A 62 8.71 -18.68 -18.46
N ILE A 63 9.10 -19.46 -17.47
CA ILE A 63 9.96 -19.02 -16.37
C ILE A 63 11.15 -19.97 -16.20
N ARG A 64 12.12 -19.57 -15.38
CA ARG A 64 13.39 -20.30 -15.19
C ARG A 64 13.47 -20.88 -13.79
N THR A 65 13.95 -22.12 -13.73
CA THR A 65 14.24 -22.79 -12.46
C THR A 65 15.38 -22.06 -11.74
N ASN A 66 15.24 -21.90 -10.43
CA ASN A 66 16.11 -21.14 -9.55
C ASN A 66 16.25 -19.64 -9.88
N ASN A 67 15.45 -19.11 -10.80
CA ASN A 67 15.35 -17.67 -11.02
C ASN A 67 14.23 -17.08 -10.16
N SER A 68 14.48 -15.94 -9.53
CA SER A 68 13.51 -15.28 -8.66
C SER A 68 12.52 -14.41 -9.46
N TYR A 69 11.25 -14.57 -9.14
CA TYR A 69 10.12 -13.83 -9.71
C TYR A 69 9.31 -13.19 -8.58
N LYS A 70 8.44 -12.25 -8.94
CA LYS A 70 7.55 -11.57 -8.01
C LYS A 70 6.09 -11.85 -8.34
N LEU A 71 5.28 -12.04 -7.31
CA LEU A 71 3.83 -12.05 -7.38
C LEU A 71 3.32 -10.80 -6.67
N ARG A 72 2.89 -9.79 -7.43
CA ARG A 72 2.35 -8.54 -6.88
C ARG A 72 0.83 -8.63 -6.75
N ALA A 73 0.34 -8.45 -5.53
CA ALA A 73 -1.08 -8.34 -5.22
C ALA A 73 -1.44 -6.87 -5.01
N THR A 74 -2.52 -6.43 -5.67
CA THR A 74 -3.15 -5.13 -5.41
C THR A 74 -4.43 -5.35 -4.61
N PHE A 75 -4.63 -4.56 -3.57
CA PHE A 75 -5.81 -4.66 -2.71
C PHE A 75 -6.56 -3.33 -2.59
N ASP A 76 -7.87 -3.43 -2.42
CA ASP A 76 -8.79 -2.31 -2.23
C ASP A 76 -9.82 -2.71 -1.17
N LEU A 77 -9.85 -1.97 -0.06
CA LEU A 77 -10.74 -2.23 1.08
C LEU A 77 -12.02 -1.40 1.03
N ALA A 78 -12.39 -0.81 -0.11
CA ALA A 78 -13.56 0.07 -0.24
C ALA A 78 -14.88 -0.54 0.29
N SER A 79 -15.06 -1.87 0.16
CA SER A 79 -16.23 -2.58 0.71
C SER A 79 -16.34 -2.50 2.25
N TYR A 80 -15.26 -2.09 2.92
CA TYR A 80 -15.15 -1.96 4.36
C TYR A 80 -14.99 -0.50 4.81
N ASP A 81 -15.14 0.46 3.91
CA ASP A 81 -15.00 1.90 4.21
C ASP A 81 -15.76 2.30 5.47
N ASN A 82 -15.09 3.09 6.31
CA ASN A 82 -15.57 3.55 7.62
C ASN A 82 -15.74 2.47 8.70
N ASN A 83 -15.54 1.20 8.37
CA ASN A 83 -15.71 0.06 9.27
C ASN A 83 -14.41 -0.73 9.51
N ILE A 84 -13.27 -0.23 9.04
CA ILE A 84 -11.94 -0.85 9.24
C ILE A 84 -11.44 -0.54 10.65
N LYS A 85 -10.86 -1.53 11.32
CA LYS A 85 -10.28 -1.40 12.67
C LYS A 85 -8.87 -1.99 12.73
N ASN A 86 -8.09 -1.58 13.74
CA ASN A 86 -6.84 -2.26 14.04
C ASN A 86 -7.08 -3.75 14.29
N GLY A 87 -6.20 -4.58 13.76
CA GLY A 87 -6.30 -6.03 13.82
C GLY A 87 -7.01 -6.65 12.62
N ASP A 88 -7.89 -5.92 11.91
CA ASP A 88 -8.50 -6.42 10.66
C ASP A 88 -7.40 -6.90 9.70
N PHE A 89 -7.60 -8.05 9.06
CA PHE A 89 -6.54 -8.67 8.26
C PHE A 89 -7.08 -9.39 7.02
N PHE A 90 -6.23 -9.66 6.04
CA PHE A 90 -6.54 -10.57 4.93
C PHE A 90 -5.33 -11.44 4.59
N LYS A 91 -5.59 -12.61 4.00
CA LYS A 91 -4.57 -13.62 3.68
C LYS A 91 -4.52 -13.92 2.20
N LEU A 92 -3.32 -13.99 1.63
CA LEU A 92 -3.05 -14.57 0.32
C LEU A 92 -2.35 -15.91 0.52
N THR A 93 -3.02 -17.00 0.17
CA THR A 93 -2.45 -18.34 0.17
C THR A 93 -1.77 -18.59 -1.17
N VAL A 94 -0.52 -19.02 -1.10
CA VAL A 94 0.30 -19.36 -2.26
C VAL A 94 0.36 -20.88 -2.34
N PRO A 95 -0.04 -21.48 -3.48
CA PRO A 95 -0.17 -22.92 -3.59
C PRO A 95 1.18 -23.65 -3.58
N PRO A 96 1.18 -24.97 -3.29
CA PRO A 96 2.33 -25.83 -3.52
C PRO A 96 2.82 -25.76 -4.97
N SER A 97 4.10 -26.05 -5.21
CA SER A 97 4.94 -25.80 -6.41
C SER A 97 5.73 -24.49 -6.39
N LEU A 98 5.30 -23.48 -5.63
CA LEU A 98 6.05 -22.24 -5.47
C LEU A 98 6.86 -22.28 -4.17
N THR A 99 8.07 -21.74 -4.20
CA THR A 99 8.93 -21.60 -3.02
C THR A 99 9.13 -20.13 -2.70
N PHE A 100 8.85 -19.69 -1.48
CA PHE A 100 9.15 -18.33 -1.03
C PHE A 100 10.67 -18.11 -1.06
N PHE A 101 11.12 -16.95 -1.52
CA PHE A 101 12.54 -16.67 -1.65
C PHE A 101 12.86 -15.25 -1.19
N ASN A 102 13.73 -15.08 -0.19
CA ASN A 102 14.16 -13.77 0.32
C ASN A 102 13.00 -12.80 0.64
N ASN A 103 11.92 -13.33 1.23
CA ASN A 103 10.85 -12.50 1.78
C ASN A 103 11.14 -12.19 3.25
N ASN A 104 10.83 -10.96 3.65
CA ASN A 104 10.87 -10.54 5.05
C ASN A 104 9.59 -9.76 5.33
N ASP A 105 9.19 -9.71 6.59
CA ASP A 105 8.07 -8.88 7.02
C ASP A 105 8.33 -7.41 6.68
N ILE A 106 7.28 -6.73 6.21
CA ILE A 106 7.35 -5.32 5.83
C ILE A 106 6.20 -4.53 6.44
N GLU A 107 6.47 -3.29 6.83
CA GLU A 107 5.42 -2.34 7.17
C GLU A 107 4.91 -1.66 5.89
N LEU A 108 3.59 -1.59 5.76
CA LEU A 108 2.91 -0.79 4.75
C LEU A 108 2.68 0.61 5.31
N VAL A 109 3.30 1.61 4.69
CA VAL A 109 3.29 3.00 5.19
C VAL A 109 2.48 3.92 4.29
N ASP A 110 1.57 4.65 4.92
CA ASP A 110 0.78 5.70 4.27
C ASP A 110 1.68 6.82 3.74
N LEU A 111 1.53 7.13 2.45
CA LEU A 111 2.43 8.03 1.72
C LEU A 111 2.41 9.47 2.26
N GLU A 112 1.24 9.96 2.66
CA GLU A 112 1.11 11.36 3.08
C GLU A 112 1.48 11.54 4.56
N THR A 113 0.96 10.68 5.43
CA THR A 113 1.17 10.80 6.88
C THR A 113 2.46 10.16 7.37
N GLN A 114 3.08 9.28 6.56
CA GLN A 114 4.23 8.45 6.94
C GLN A 114 3.94 7.56 8.16
N VAL A 115 2.67 7.20 8.40
CA VAL A 115 2.28 6.27 9.47
C VAL A 115 2.24 4.85 8.90
N PRO A 116 2.93 3.86 9.49
CA PRO A 116 2.76 2.46 9.15
C PRO A 116 1.37 2.01 9.60
N ILE A 117 0.45 1.83 8.65
CA ILE A 117 -0.95 1.50 8.92
C ILE A 117 -1.32 0.04 8.65
N ALA A 118 -0.37 -0.77 8.18
CA ALA A 118 -0.50 -2.22 8.16
C ALA A 118 0.88 -2.91 8.21
N ASP A 119 0.89 -4.19 8.56
CA ASP A 119 2.04 -5.10 8.43
C ASP A 119 1.72 -6.19 7.42
N ALA A 120 2.70 -6.60 6.63
CA ALA A 120 2.65 -7.81 5.82
C ALA A 120 3.62 -8.84 6.40
N HIS A 121 3.08 -9.97 6.87
CA HIS A 121 3.82 -11.11 7.39
C HIS A 121 3.91 -12.22 6.35
N PHE A 122 5.11 -12.75 6.12
CA PHE A 122 5.35 -13.81 5.13
C PHE A 122 5.71 -15.13 5.83
N GLU A 123 4.84 -16.12 5.71
CA GLU A 123 5.02 -17.45 6.30
C GLU A 123 5.26 -18.48 5.19
N SER A 124 6.46 -19.05 5.13
CA SER A 124 6.80 -20.11 4.16
C SER A 124 6.54 -21.49 4.74
N ASN A 125 5.97 -22.37 3.92
CA ASN A 125 5.81 -23.79 4.27
C ASN A 125 7.04 -24.64 3.86
N GLY A 126 8.11 -24.02 3.36
CA GLY A 126 9.31 -24.69 2.85
C GLY A 126 9.32 -24.88 1.33
N ASP A 127 10.35 -25.58 0.85
CA ASP A 127 10.60 -25.76 -0.58
C ASP A 127 9.43 -26.45 -1.29
N ASN A 128 8.94 -25.82 -2.37
CA ASN A 128 7.81 -26.23 -3.20
C ASN A 128 6.48 -26.42 -2.45
N GLN A 129 6.34 -25.90 -1.22
CA GLN A 129 5.15 -26.05 -0.38
C GLN A 129 4.29 -24.79 -0.30
N GLY A 130 4.65 -23.73 -1.03
CA GLY A 130 3.94 -22.46 -1.00
C GLY A 130 4.11 -21.75 0.35
N GLY A 131 3.04 -21.08 0.78
CA GLY A 131 3.04 -20.31 2.01
C GLY A 131 1.83 -19.39 2.12
N THR A 132 1.83 -18.53 3.12
CA THR A 132 0.77 -17.56 3.37
C THR A 132 1.37 -16.18 3.55
N VAL A 133 0.76 -15.18 2.91
CA VAL A 133 1.03 -13.76 3.21
C VAL A 133 -0.16 -13.19 3.95
N THR A 134 0.04 -12.65 5.15
CA THR A 134 -1.02 -12.04 5.97
C THR A 134 -0.77 -10.54 6.07
N VAL A 135 -1.75 -9.74 5.65
CA VAL A 135 -1.72 -8.29 5.84
C VAL A 135 -2.65 -7.91 6.99
N THR A 136 -2.13 -7.23 8.01
CA THR A 136 -2.87 -6.84 9.23
C THR A 136 -2.82 -5.34 9.44
N LEU A 137 -3.99 -4.71 9.58
CA LEU A 137 -4.16 -3.27 9.76
C LEU A 137 -3.76 -2.87 11.18
N LYS A 138 -3.05 -1.74 11.33
CA LYS A 138 -2.57 -1.23 12.62
C LYS A 138 -2.49 0.30 12.65
N ASN A 139 -2.26 0.87 13.83
CA ASN A 139 -2.00 2.29 14.04
C ASN A 139 -3.03 3.25 13.41
N LEU A 140 -4.27 2.83 13.21
CA LEU A 140 -5.29 3.64 12.55
C LEU A 140 -5.63 4.89 13.38
N GLU A 141 -5.59 4.83 14.71
CA GLU A 141 -5.83 5.98 15.58
C GLU A 141 -4.76 7.06 15.36
N LYS A 142 -3.48 6.65 15.30
CA LYS A 142 -2.36 7.57 15.02
C LYS A 142 -2.46 8.21 13.63
N TYR A 143 -2.92 7.44 12.65
CA TYR A 143 -3.19 7.94 11.31
C TYR A 143 -4.33 8.98 11.33
N LEU A 144 -5.46 8.66 11.98
CA LEU A 144 -6.62 9.53 12.12
C LEU A 144 -6.30 10.83 12.87
N GLU A 145 -5.48 10.76 13.93
CA GLU A 145 -4.99 11.93 14.66
C GLU A 145 -4.20 12.88 13.77
N LYS A 146 -3.27 12.36 12.94
CA LYS A 146 -2.52 13.20 11.98
C LYS A 146 -3.41 13.83 10.92
N LYS A 147 -4.48 13.15 10.52
CA LYS A 147 -5.45 13.64 9.53
C LYS A 147 -6.54 14.54 10.12
N GLY A 148 -6.73 14.52 11.44
CA GLY A 148 -7.91 15.12 12.07
C GLY A 148 -9.23 14.45 11.66
N ALA A 149 -9.17 13.18 11.23
CA ALA A 149 -10.31 12.43 10.70
C ALA A 149 -10.96 11.55 11.78
N ASP A 150 -12.19 11.10 11.52
CA ASP A 150 -12.97 10.27 12.44
C ASP A 150 -12.88 8.78 12.11
N THR A 151 -12.91 8.45 10.82
CA THR A 151 -12.83 7.08 10.31
C THR A 151 -11.90 7.00 9.11
N VAL A 152 -11.49 5.78 8.78
CA VAL A 152 -10.63 5.51 7.61
C VAL A 152 -11.49 5.01 6.46
N LYS A 153 -11.22 5.50 5.26
CA LYS A 153 -11.86 5.04 4.02
C LYS A 153 -10.88 5.02 2.85
N GLY A 154 -11.25 4.40 1.75
CA GLY A 154 -10.45 4.35 0.53
C GLY A 154 -9.08 3.72 0.73
N VAL A 155 -8.99 2.71 1.61
CA VAL A 155 -7.70 2.05 1.88
C VAL A 155 -7.34 1.17 0.70
N LYS A 156 -6.24 1.49 0.04
CA LYS A 156 -5.73 0.77 -1.14
C LYS A 156 -4.24 0.55 -1.01
N GLY A 157 -3.72 -0.47 -1.66
CA GLY A 157 -2.29 -0.69 -1.63
C GLY A 157 -1.85 -1.85 -2.50
N ASN A 158 -0.54 -2.11 -2.45
CA ASN A 158 0.04 -3.25 -3.13
C ASN A 158 1.19 -3.86 -2.31
N LEU A 159 1.41 -5.15 -2.56
CA LEU A 159 2.36 -6.00 -1.87
C LEU A 159 2.94 -6.97 -2.90
N ALA A 160 4.22 -7.31 -2.81
CA ALA A 160 4.82 -8.33 -3.66
C ALA A 160 5.50 -9.41 -2.83
N LEU A 161 5.28 -10.65 -3.24
CA LEU A 161 5.95 -11.85 -2.79
C LEU A 161 7.05 -12.19 -3.78
N ASN A 162 8.26 -12.48 -3.33
CA ASN A 162 9.30 -13.10 -4.13
C ASN A 162 9.19 -14.63 -4.07
N PHE A 163 9.28 -15.30 -5.20
CA PHE A 163 9.27 -16.77 -5.26
C PHE A 163 10.25 -17.33 -6.30
N ILE A 164 10.55 -18.62 -6.18
CA ILE A 164 11.32 -19.42 -7.14
C ILE A 164 10.65 -20.77 -7.39
N TYR A 165 10.92 -21.36 -8.55
CA TYR A 165 10.80 -22.80 -8.77
C TYR A 165 12.12 -23.47 -8.44
N LYS A 166 12.12 -24.51 -7.60
CA LYS A 166 13.34 -25.29 -7.27
C LYS A 166 13.61 -26.43 -8.24
N GLN A 167 12.64 -26.75 -9.08
CA GLN A 167 12.70 -27.85 -10.05
C GLN A 167 11.98 -27.47 -11.33
N ASP A 168 12.31 -28.18 -12.40
CA ASP A 168 11.65 -28.04 -13.69
C ASP A 168 10.21 -28.57 -13.61
N VAL A 169 9.30 -27.86 -14.27
CA VAL A 169 7.90 -28.25 -14.42
C VAL A 169 7.42 -27.89 -15.82
N THR A 170 6.50 -28.68 -16.35
CA THR A 170 5.88 -28.46 -17.66
C THR A 170 4.38 -28.27 -17.47
N ASP A 171 3.84 -27.20 -18.04
CA ASP A 171 2.42 -26.85 -18.07
C ASP A 171 1.73 -27.04 -16.72
N LYS A 172 2.42 -26.63 -15.66
CA LYS A 172 1.92 -26.78 -14.29
C LYS A 172 0.85 -25.73 -14.04
N THR A 173 -0.38 -26.20 -13.83
CA THR A 173 -1.45 -25.35 -13.32
C THR A 173 -1.16 -24.91 -11.89
N VAL A 174 -1.19 -23.60 -11.67
CA VAL A 174 -1.02 -22.92 -10.39
C VAL A 174 -2.32 -22.18 -10.10
N THR A 175 -3.01 -22.57 -9.03
CA THR A 175 -4.30 -22.00 -8.65
C THR A 175 -4.18 -21.24 -7.33
N PHE A 176 -4.49 -19.96 -7.37
CA PHE A 176 -4.60 -19.09 -6.21
C PHE A 176 -6.07 -19.00 -5.81
N ASP A 177 -6.37 -19.61 -4.66
CA ASP A 177 -7.70 -19.61 -4.07
C ASP A 177 -7.58 -19.15 -2.62
N SER A 178 -8.11 -17.96 -2.35
CA SER A 178 -8.05 -17.31 -1.04
C SER A 178 -9.32 -16.48 -0.90
N LYS A 179 -9.90 -16.45 0.30
CA LYS A 179 -11.10 -15.65 0.57
C LYS A 179 -10.91 -14.17 0.25
N SER A 180 -9.68 -13.68 0.37
CA SER A 180 -9.29 -12.31 0.06
C SER A 180 -9.35 -12.00 -1.44
N LEU A 181 -9.30 -12.99 -2.33
CA LEU A 181 -9.38 -12.78 -3.78
C LEU A 181 -10.83 -12.54 -4.22
N LYS A 182 -11.04 -11.57 -5.12
CA LYS A 182 -12.36 -11.35 -5.73
C LYS A 182 -12.82 -12.55 -6.56
N THR A 183 -11.87 -13.23 -7.20
CA THR A 183 -12.08 -14.41 -8.04
C THR A 183 -10.89 -15.35 -7.90
N VAL A 184 -11.11 -16.66 -8.05
CA VAL A 184 -10.02 -17.64 -8.16
C VAL A 184 -9.16 -17.31 -9.39
N ILE A 185 -7.84 -17.32 -9.23
CA ILE A 185 -6.89 -17.04 -10.32
C ILE A 185 -6.14 -18.32 -10.64
N THR A 186 -6.14 -18.71 -11.91
CA THR A 186 -5.40 -19.87 -12.40
C THR A 186 -4.39 -19.43 -13.46
N GLN A 187 -3.14 -19.86 -13.30
CA GLN A 187 -2.04 -19.63 -14.23
C GLN A 187 -1.43 -20.98 -14.63
N VAL A 188 -0.80 -21.05 -15.79
CA VAL A 188 -0.07 -22.25 -16.24
C VAL A 188 1.39 -21.87 -16.40
N HIS A 189 2.29 -22.55 -15.70
CA HIS A 189 3.71 -22.25 -15.68
C HIS A 189 4.53 -23.40 -16.25
N THR A 190 5.50 -23.07 -17.10
CA THR A 190 6.60 -23.97 -17.45
C THR A 190 7.89 -23.38 -16.90
N SER A 191 8.54 -24.11 -16.00
CA SER A 191 9.86 -23.77 -15.45
C SER A 191 10.89 -24.70 -16.04
N LYS A 192 11.95 -24.14 -16.63
CA LYS A 192 13.08 -24.92 -17.15
C LYS A 192 14.40 -24.42 -16.59
N THR A 193 15.29 -25.35 -16.27
CA THR A 193 16.65 -25.03 -15.92
C THR A 193 17.33 -24.44 -17.14
N TYR A 194 17.83 -23.23 -17.00
CA TYR A 194 18.57 -22.57 -18.05
C TYR A 194 20.03 -23.02 -17.97
N THR A 195 20.48 -23.78 -18.96
CA THR A 195 21.90 -24.01 -19.20
C THR A 195 22.36 -22.90 -20.14
N PRO A 196 23.15 -21.92 -19.66
CA PRO A 196 23.66 -20.87 -20.53
C PRO A 196 24.51 -21.48 -21.64
N ASP A 197 24.33 -20.98 -22.85
CA ASP A 197 25.31 -21.19 -23.92
C ASP A 197 26.68 -20.65 -23.47
N ALA A 198 27.75 -21.15 -24.08
CA ALA A 198 29.08 -20.60 -23.83
C ALA A 198 29.04 -19.07 -24.01
N VAL A 199 29.50 -18.32 -23.01
CA VAL A 199 29.53 -16.86 -23.06
C VAL A 199 30.42 -16.45 -24.24
N VAL A 200 29.80 -15.91 -25.29
CA VAL A 200 30.51 -15.41 -26.47
C VAL A 200 30.76 -13.91 -26.32
N GLY A 201 31.99 -13.49 -26.61
CA GLY A 201 32.42 -12.11 -26.47
C GLY A 201 32.56 -11.65 -25.01
N GLU A 202 33.08 -10.45 -24.84
CA GLU A 202 33.39 -9.86 -23.54
C GLU A 202 32.50 -8.63 -23.30
N GLU A 203 31.96 -8.47 -22.09
CA GLU A 203 31.16 -7.30 -21.70
C GLU A 203 32.04 -6.06 -21.46
N ASN A 204 31.88 -5.06 -22.33
CA ASN A 204 32.50 -3.75 -22.16
C ASN A 204 31.70 -2.87 -21.20
N PHE A 205 30.37 -2.96 -21.21
CA PHE A 205 29.53 -2.32 -20.20
C PHE A 205 28.14 -2.95 -20.11
N ALA A 206 27.53 -2.82 -18.93
CA ALA A 206 26.16 -3.24 -18.70
C ALA A 206 25.43 -2.32 -17.73
N LYS A 207 24.11 -2.17 -17.94
CA LYS A 207 23.25 -1.34 -17.09
C LYS A 207 22.12 -2.17 -16.52
N ASN A 208 21.86 -1.98 -15.23
CA ASN A 208 20.78 -2.65 -14.52
C ASN A 208 20.16 -1.72 -13.49
N GLY A 209 18.96 -2.06 -13.03
CA GLY A 209 18.27 -1.33 -11.97
C GLY A 209 17.02 -0.62 -12.49
N GLY A 210 16.63 0.43 -11.77
CA GLY A 210 15.45 1.24 -12.03
C GLY A 210 14.28 0.93 -11.09
N GLN A 211 14.33 -0.18 -10.34
CA GLN A 211 13.25 -0.51 -9.40
C GLN A 211 13.11 0.57 -8.33
N ALA A 212 11.87 0.92 -8.01
CA ALA A 212 11.57 1.87 -6.95
C ALA A 212 11.88 1.25 -5.57
N VAL A 213 12.58 2.01 -4.75
CA VAL A 213 12.94 1.64 -3.37
C VAL A 213 12.49 2.75 -2.45
N ARG A 214 11.90 2.38 -1.30
CA ARG A 214 11.59 3.33 -0.24
C ARG A 214 12.89 3.77 0.45
N LYS A 215 13.29 5.01 0.19
CA LYS A 215 14.46 5.67 0.77
C LYS A 215 14.21 7.17 0.75
N ALA A 216 14.19 7.78 1.93
CA ALA A 216 14.14 9.23 2.02
C ALA A 216 15.39 9.84 1.40
N TRP A 217 15.21 10.91 0.62
CA TRP A 217 16.30 11.62 -0.04
C TRP A 217 16.06 13.13 -0.01
N ASP A 218 17.16 13.88 -0.06
CA ASP A 218 17.22 15.33 -0.19
C ASP A 218 18.40 15.66 -1.13
N SER A 219 18.26 16.71 -1.94
CA SER A 219 19.27 17.15 -2.89
C SER A 219 19.32 18.68 -2.97
N PRO A 220 20.34 19.30 -2.34
CA PRO A 220 20.62 20.72 -2.51
C PRO A 220 20.89 21.11 -3.97
N LYS A 221 21.49 20.22 -4.77
CA LYS A 221 21.75 20.46 -6.20
C LYS A 221 20.46 20.57 -7.00
N LEU A 222 19.52 19.63 -6.81
CA LEU A 222 18.20 19.71 -7.44
C LEU A 222 17.40 20.93 -6.96
N LYS A 223 17.53 21.29 -5.68
CA LYS A 223 16.92 22.50 -5.11
C LYS A 223 17.41 23.76 -5.82
N ALA A 224 18.71 23.88 -6.03
CA ALA A 224 19.32 25.01 -6.73
C ALA A 224 18.88 25.08 -8.21
N ALA A 225 18.60 23.93 -8.83
CA ALA A 225 18.08 23.83 -10.19
C ALA A 225 16.55 24.02 -10.29
N GLY A 226 15.85 24.37 -9.20
CA GLY A 226 14.39 24.57 -9.20
C GLY A 226 13.59 23.28 -9.40
N SER A 227 14.21 22.12 -9.16
CA SER A 227 13.60 20.80 -9.31
C SER A 227 13.06 20.26 -7.97
N PRO A 228 12.20 19.23 -7.97
CA PRO A 228 11.88 18.49 -6.76
C PRO A 228 13.16 18.06 -6.04
N SER A 229 13.31 18.49 -4.79
CA SER A 229 14.58 18.40 -4.05
C SER A 229 14.56 17.45 -2.87
N SER A 230 13.42 16.80 -2.61
CA SER A 230 13.32 15.76 -1.59
C SER A 230 12.20 14.79 -1.93
N GLY A 231 12.28 13.56 -1.43
CA GLY A 231 11.24 12.55 -1.62
C GLY A 231 11.44 11.33 -0.73
N GLN A 232 10.54 10.35 -0.87
CA GLN A 232 10.52 9.11 -0.06
C GLN A 232 10.91 7.86 -0.85
N TYR A 233 11.05 8.00 -2.17
CA TYR A 233 11.35 6.91 -3.07
C TYR A 233 12.41 7.33 -4.07
N VAL A 234 13.26 6.37 -4.44
CA VAL A 234 14.28 6.50 -5.47
C VAL A 234 14.26 5.28 -6.39
N SER A 235 14.71 5.45 -7.62
CA SER A 235 15.08 4.33 -8.49
C SER A 235 16.59 4.13 -8.43
N ARG A 236 17.03 2.92 -8.08
CA ARG A 236 18.47 2.59 -7.97
C ARG A 236 19.02 2.06 -9.27
N TRP A 237 20.15 2.58 -9.70
CA TRP A 237 20.81 2.18 -10.94
C TRP A 237 22.24 1.73 -10.66
N ARG A 238 22.70 0.79 -11.47
CA ARG A 238 24.09 0.34 -11.48
C ARG A 238 24.60 0.16 -12.90
N VAL A 239 25.87 0.48 -13.09
CA VAL A 239 26.59 0.30 -14.35
C VAL A 239 27.87 -0.47 -14.07
N ARG A 240 28.07 -1.57 -14.80
CA ARG A 240 29.35 -2.27 -14.87
C ARG A 240 30.10 -1.74 -16.07
N VAL A 241 31.39 -1.46 -15.91
CA VAL A 241 32.27 -0.99 -16.98
C VAL A 241 33.52 -1.87 -17.01
N ASN A 242 33.85 -2.35 -18.20
CA ASN A 242 35.01 -3.15 -18.54
C ASN A 242 35.14 -4.41 -17.68
N THR A 243 34.15 -5.31 -17.69
CA THR A 243 34.24 -6.53 -16.85
C THR A 243 35.37 -7.46 -17.28
N SER A 244 35.86 -7.35 -18.51
CA SER A 244 37.03 -8.10 -19.01
C SER A 244 38.37 -7.59 -18.46
N GLY A 245 38.45 -6.32 -18.04
CA GLY A 245 39.70 -5.69 -17.62
C GLY A 245 40.70 -5.48 -18.76
N LYS A 246 40.23 -5.47 -20.02
CA LYS A 246 41.10 -5.12 -21.15
C LYS A 246 41.44 -3.64 -21.12
N ASN A 247 42.56 -3.28 -21.73
CA ASN A 247 42.92 -1.88 -21.88
C ASN A 247 42.05 -1.22 -22.96
N LEU A 248 41.11 -0.38 -22.54
CA LEU A 248 40.24 0.41 -23.42
C LEU A 248 40.78 1.82 -23.71
N GLY A 249 42.03 2.12 -23.32
CA GLY A 249 42.67 3.42 -23.45
C GLY A 249 42.59 4.26 -22.17
N ASN A 250 43.29 5.40 -22.17
CA ASN A 250 43.15 6.38 -21.10
C ASN A 250 41.88 7.20 -21.30
N ASN A 251 41.41 7.86 -20.24
CA ASN A 251 40.28 8.80 -20.29
C ASN A 251 39.02 8.20 -20.93
N LEU A 252 38.71 6.95 -20.55
CA LEU A 252 37.50 6.24 -20.96
C LEU A 252 36.26 6.99 -20.45
N VAL A 253 35.30 7.28 -21.31
CA VAL A 253 34.14 8.12 -20.98
C VAL A 253 32.85 7.30 -20.96
N LEU A 254 32.20 7.22 -19.80
CA LEU A 254 30.84 6.72 -19.66
C LEU A 254 29.86 7.88 -19.82
N ASN A 255 28.90 7.74 -20.72
CA ASN A 255 27.79 8.67 -20.89
C ASN A 255 26.52 8.02 -20.35
N ASP A 256 25.78 8.71 -19.50
CA ASP A 256 24.54 8.23 -18.89
C ASP A 256 23.44 9.28 -19.13
N VAL A 257 22.32 8.87 -19.71
CA VAL A 257 21.22 9.76 -20.12
C VAL A 257 19.89 9.15 -19.69
N LEU A 258 18.97 9.98 -19.23
CA LEU A 258 17.56 9.63 -19.01
C LEU A 258 16.79 9.89 -20.30
N PRO A 259 16.59 8.88 -21.19
CA PRO A 259 15.94 9.10 -22.46
C PRO A 259 14.45 9.39 -22.27
N GLN A 260 13.89 10.24 -23.14
CA GLN A 260 12.44 10.40 -23.24
C GLN A 260 11.89 9.33 -24.18
N LEU A 261 11.45 8.22 -23.60
CA LEU A 261 10.79 7.14 -24.33
C LEU A 261 9.27 7.20 -24.08
N ASP A 262 8.48 6.78 -25.06
CA ASP A 262 7.03 6.70 -24.92
C ASP A 262 6.65 5.80 -23.73
N GLY A 263 5.73 6.30 -22.89
CA GLY A 263 5.28 5.59 -21.69
C GLY A 263 6.25 5.62 -20.50
N THR A 264 7.33 6.41 -20.57
CA THR A 264 8.26 6.60 -19.44
C THR A 264 8.05 7.92 -18.70
N ALA A 265 8.24 7.91 -17.38
CA ALA A 265 8.14 9.09 -16.54
C ALA A 265 9.37 9.99 -16.66
N SER A 266 9.14 11.29 -16.52
CA SER A 266 10.23 12.28 -16.42
C SER A 266 10.87 12.20 -15.05
N ILE A 267 12.11 11.68 -15.00
CA ILE A 267 12.93 11.58 -13.80
C ILE A 267 14.20 12.45 -13.92
N GLN A 268 14.92 12.59 -12.81
CA GLN A 268 16.22 13.29 -12.72
C GLN A 268 17.17 12.47 -11.86
N TYR A 269 18.47 12.58 -12.10
CA TYR A 269 19.46 12.03 -11.19
C TYR A 269 19.45 12.76 -9.85
N ILE A 270 19.74 12.04 -8.78
CA ILE A 270 20.05 12.62 -7.47
C ILE A 270 21.57 12.68 -7.39
N PRO A 271 22.22 13.82 -7.70
CA PRO A 271 23.67 13.84 -7.98
C PRO A 271 24.52 13.43 -6.78
N GLU A 272 24.03 13.68 -5.56
CA GLU A 272 24.68 13.29 -4.31
C GLU A 272 24.75 11.76 -4.08
N SER A 273 24.00 10.97 -4.85
CA SER A 273 23.97 9.52 -4.74
C SER A 273 25.03 8.79 -5.58
N LEU A 274 25.77 9.51 -6.43
CA LEU A 274 26.76 8.91 -7.32
C LEU A 274 27.97 8.38 -6.56
N LEU A 275 28.23 7.08 -6.70
CA LEU A 275 29.41 6.41 -6.19
C LEU A 275 30.09 5.64 -7.33
N VAL A 276 31.41 5.75 -7.39
CA VAL A 276 32.24 5.08 -8.40
C VAL A 276 33.26 4.20 -7.68
N TYR A 277 33.28 2.92 -8.02
CA TYR A 277 34.19 1.94 -7.45
C TYR A 277 35.14 1.43 -8.51
N LYS A 278 36.41 1.25 -8.13
CA LYS A 278 37.28 0.28 -8.78
C LYS A 278 36.89 -1.12 -8.29
N ALA A 279 36.70 -2.06 -9.21
CA ALA A 279 35.99 -3.31 -8.95
C ALA A 279 36.74 -4.56 -9.47
N PRO A 280 37.88 -4.97 -8.87
CA PRO A 280 38.75 -6.01 -9.42
C PRO A 280 38.08 -7.38 -9.61
N SER A 281 37.31 -7.84 -8.61
CA SER A 281 36.57 -9.10 -8.66
C SER A 281 35.29 -9.08 -9.51
N MET A 282 34.94 -7.94 -10.11
CA MET A 282 33.70 -7.81 -10.88
C MET A 282 33.65 -8.78 -12.07
N THR A 283 32.50 -9.41 -12.24
CA THR A 283 32.15 -10.30 -13.35
C THR A 283 30.83 -9.86 -14.00
N GLU A 284 30.45 -10.47 -15.11
CA GLU A 284 29.15 -10.21 -15.76
C GLU A 284 27.95 -10.54 -14.85
N GLY A 285 28.14 -11.43 -13.86
CA GLY A 285 27.12 -11.80 -12.87
C GLY A 285 27.03 -10.87 -11.66
N THR A 286 27.93 -9.90 -11.51
CA THR A 286 27.96 -9.01 -10.34
C THR A 286 26.70 -8.15 -10.27
N SER A 287 25.99 -8.25 -9.14
CA SER A 287 24.72 -7.56 -8.86
C SER A 287 24.78 -6.53 -7.73
N ALA A 288 25.82 -6.58 -6.90
CA ALA A 288 26.11 -5.66 -5.79
C ALA A 288 27.62 -5.42 -5.66
N ASP A 289 28.02 -4.46 -4.84
CA ASP A 289 29.40 -4.25 -4.45
C ASP A 289 29.96 -5.45 -3.67
N ALA A 290 31.27 -5.67 -3.81
CA ALA A 290 31.99 -6.76 -3.16
C ALA A 290 33.06 -6.23 -2.22
N ALA A 291 33.56 -7.08 -1.31
CA ALA A 291 34.50 -6.68 -0.26
C ALA A 291 35.82 -6.08 -0.77
N ASP A 292 36.24 -6.39 -2.00
CA ASP A 292 37.45 -5.87 -2.64
C ASP A 292 37.20 -4.61 -3.50
N PHE A 293 35.95 -4.12 -3.55
CA PHE A 293 35.63 -2.89 -4.28
C PHE A 293 36.16 -1.69 -3.52
N VAL A 294 36.84 -0.79 -4.22
CA VAL A 294 37.46 0.40 -3.64
C VAL A 294 36.72 1.63 -4.16
N LEU A 295 36.10 2.38 -3.24
CA LEU A 295 35.47 3.66 -3.55
C LEU A 295 36.52 4.66 -4.03
N LEU A 296 36.28 5.27 -5.18
CA LEU A 296 37.18 6.22 -5.82
C LEU A 296 36.83 7.67 -5.45
N THR A 297 37.80 8.57 -5.63
CA THR A 297 37.65 9.99 -5.33
C THR A 297 37.54 10.83 -6.60
N GLU A 298 36.45 11.59 -6.73
CA GLU A 298 36.25 12.56 -7.82
C GLU A 298 37.37 13.63 -7.83
N GLY A 299 37.85 14.00 -9.02
CA GLY A 299 39.00 14.89 -9.24
C GLY A 299 40.36 14.18 -9.18
N VAL A 300 40.45 13.05 -8.47
CA VAL A 300 41.68 12.25 -8.33
C VAL A 300 41.68 11.07 -9.29
N ASP A 301 40.66 10.23 -9.24
CA ASP A 301 40.60 8.97 -10.01
C ASP A 301 39.72 9.11 -11.26
N TYR A 302 38.68 9.94 -11.19
CA TYR A 302 37.73 10.21 -12.25
C TYR A 302 37.22 11.65 -12.16
N THR A 303 36.58 12.15 -13.21
CA THR A 303 35.83 13.43 -13.19
C THR A 303 34.38 13.20 -13.61
N VAL A 304 33.45 14.01 -13.10
CA VAL A 304 32.04 13.97 -13.49
C VAL A 304 31.63 15.31 -14.10
N ASN A 305 30.88 15.26 -15.19
CA ASN A 305 30.24 16.44 -15.76
C ASN A 305 28.72 16.23 -15.81
N TRP A 306 27.97 17.07 -15.09
CA TRP A 306 26.52 17.01 -15.03
C TRP A 306 25.88 17.99 -16.02
N ALA A 307 24.84 17.56 -16.72
CA ALA A 307 23.96 18.50 -17.40
C ALA A 307 23.21 19.38 -16.38
N ALA A 308 22.90 20.62 -16.76
CA ALA A 308 22.26 21.60 -15.88
C ALA A 308 20.87 21.16 -15.38
N ASP A 309 20.18 20.32 -16.14
CA ASP A 309 18.86 19.76 -15.81
C ASP A 309 18.93 18.45 -15.02
N TYR A 310 20.14 17.93 -14.76
CA TYR A 310 20.38 16.63 -14.15
C TYR A 310 19.62 15.48 -14.84
N LYS A 311 19.54 15.53 -16.18
CA LYS A 311 19.02 14.44 -17.03
C LYS A 311 20.08 13.69 -17.83
N SER A 312 21.33 14.14 -17.76
CA SER A 312 22.49 13.38 -18.21
C SER A 312 23.73 13.73 -17.40
N PHE A 313 24.71 12.83 -17.42
CA PHE A 313 26.05 13.09 -16.95
C PHE A 313 27.07 12.27 -17.73
N THR A 314 28.33 12.68 -17.65
CA THR A 314 29.47 11.90 -18.12
C THR A 314 30.46 11.64 -16.98
N ILE A 315 31.09 10.47 -16.99
CA ILE A 315 32.22 10.12 -16.12
C ILE A 315 33.42 9.84 -16.99
N THR A 316 34.54 10.50 -16.72
CA THR A 316 35.82 10.20 -17.36
C THR A 316 36.71 9.44 -16.39
N PHE A 317 36.98 8.17 -16.69
CA PHE A 317 37.91 7.32 -15.94
C PHE A 317 39.33 7.49 -16.47
N LYS A 318 40.29 7.80 -15.59
CA LYS A 318 41.68 8.03 -16.02
C LYS A 318 42.35 6.77 -16.61
N ASP A 319 42.12 5.61 -15.99
CA ASP A 319 42.71 4.33 -16.39
C ASP A 319 41.64 3.37 -16.95
N GLY A 320 41.50 3.30 -18.27
CA GLY A 320 40.56 2.38 -18.93
C GLY A 320 41.00 0.92 -18.97
N SER A 321 42.10 0.53 -18.30
CA SER A 321 42.44 -0.87 -18.06
C SER A 321 41.78 -1.44 -16.80
N GLN A 322 41.23 -0.60 -15.92
CA GLN A 322 40.52 -1.04 -14.73
C GLN A 322 39.07 -1.43 -15.03
N LYS A 323 38.50 -2.19 -14.10
CA LYS A 323 37.06 -2.47 -14.03
C LYS A 323 36.40 -1.46 -13.10
N TYR A 324 35.26 -0.91 -13.51
CA TYR A 324 34.50 0.03 -12.69
C TYR A 324 33.08 -0.43 -12.43
N TYR A 325 32.60 -0.16 -11.22
CA TYR A 325 31.22 -0.33 -10.83
C TYR A 325 30.68 1.02 -10.39
N VAL A 326 29.64 1.50 -11.06
CA VAL A 326 29.04 2.82 -10.80
C VAL A 326 27.64 2.60 -10.25
N THR A 327 27.31 3.26 -9.15
CA THR A 327 25.95 3.24 -8.59
C THR A 327 25.45 4.65 -8.39
N TYR A 328 24.17 4.88 -8.63
CA TYR A 328 23.51 6.15 -8.35
C TYR A 328 21.99 5.93 -8.30
N GLU A 329 21.29 6.98 -7.93
CA GLU A 329 19.85 7.01 -7.72
C GLU A 329 19.23 8.12 -8.57
N THR A 330 18.00 7.90 -9.02
CA THR A 330 17.15 8.92 -9.65
C THR A 330 15.91 9.16 -8.81
N THR A 331 15.28 10.31 -9.01
CA THR A 331 13.89 10.51 -8.59
C THR A 331 13.00 9.43 -9.20
N THR A 332 11.89 9.12 -8.53
CA THR A 332 10.92 8.14 -9.02
C THR A 332 9.51 8.57 -8.62
N PRO A 333 8.52 8.55 -9.53
CA PRO A 333 7.16 8.99 -9.22
C PRO A 333 6.39 8.04 -8.30
N ASN A 334 6.79 6.77 -8.26
CA ASN A 334 6.17 5.70 -7.46
C ASN A 334 4.68 5.46 -7.77
N ASP A 335 4.28 5.63 -9.03
CA ASP A 335 2.88 5.58 -9.51
C ASP A 335 2.58 4.42 -10.47
N GLY A 336 3.55 3.53 -10.73
CA GLY A 336 3.40 2.43 -11.69
C GLY A 336 3.86 2.73 -13.13
N SER A 337 4.24 3.98 -13.43
CA SER A 337 4.86 4.32 -14.72
C SER A 337 6.21 3.63 -14.93
N LYS A 338 6.67 3.50 -16.18
CA LYS A 338 8.03 3.02 -16.47
C LYS A 338 9.05 4.14 -16.25
N VAL A 339 10.23 3.79 -15.76
CA VAL A 339 11.41 4.66 -15.80
C VAL A 339 12.45 4.03 -16.71
N ALA A 340 13.21 4.87 -17.42
CA ALA A 340 14.23 4.43 -18.34
C ALA A 340 15.53 5.20 -18.13
N ASN A 341 16.64 4.51 -18.35
CA ASN A 341 17.95 5.11 -18.35
C ASN A 341 18.87 4.35 -19.32
N MET A 342 19.68 5.08 -20.08
CA MET A 342 20.55 4.58 -21.13
C MET A 342 22.01 4.95 -20.86
N VAL A 343 22.92 4.01 -21.10
CA VAL A 343 24.37 4.26 -21.07
C VAL A 343 25.03 4.02 -22.42
N SER A 344 26.13 4.72 -22.67
CA SER A 344 27.11 4.41 -23.70
C SER A 344 28.53 4.63 -23.19
N LEU A 345 29.52 4.07 -23.90
CA LEU A 345 30.93 4.17 -23.54
C LEU A 345 31.73 4.64 -24.76
N THR A 346 32.62 5.62 -24.59
CA THR A 346 33.48 6.13 -25.66
C THR A 346 34.94 6.21 -25.20
N LYS A 347 35.87 6.09 -26.13
CA LYS A 347 37.30 6.38 -25.89
C LYS A 347 37.53 7.90 -25.81
N GLU A 348 38.76 8.29 -25.47
CA GLU A 348 39.19 9.69 -25.39
C GLU A 348 39.00 10.46 -26.71
N ASP A 349 39.18 9.80 -27.86
CA ASP A 349 39.00 10.37 -29.19
C ASP A 349 37.52 10.41 -29.66
N GLY A 350 36.59 9.94 -28.82
CA GLY A 350 35.17 9.86 -29.11
C GLY A 350 34.72 8.61 -29.83
N GLU A 351 35.60 7.63 -30.10
CA GLU A 351 35.21 6.34 -30.68
C GLU A 351 34.23 5.61 -29.76
N GLU A 352 33.05 5.24 -30.28
CA GLU A 352 32.07 4.45 -29.54
C GLU A 352 32.54 3.01 -29.31
N ILE A 353 32.30 2.50 -28.11
CA ILE A 353 32.58 1.12 -27.75
C ILE A 353 31.27 0.35 -27.76
N THR A 354 31.28 -0.84 -28.38
CA THR A 354 30.12 -1.73 -28.36
C THR A 354 29.90 -2.31 -26.96
N ARG A 355 28.66 -2.62 -26.60
CA ARG A 355 28.28 -3.20 -25.31
C ARG A 355 29.03 -4.49 -25.01
N ARG A 356 29.20 -5.33 -26.03
CA ARG A 356 30.05 -6.53 -26.01
C ARG A 356 30.90 -6.60 -27.27
N THR A 357 32.02 -7.30 -27.21
CA THR A 357 32.92 -7.48 -28.36
C THR A 357 32.31 -8.28 -29.53
N ASN A 358 31.18 -8.96 -29.30
CA ASN A 358 30.47 -9.76 -30.31
C ASN A 358 29.13 -9.18 -30.77
N VAL A 359 28.81 -7.94 -30.39
CA VAL A 359 27.58 -7.22 -30.82
C VAL A 359 27.94 -5.86 -31.40
N THR A 360 27.01 -5.26 -32.14
CA THR A 360 27.20 -3.93 -32.77
C THR A 360 26.59 -2.79 -31.96
N ASP A 361 25.75 -3.08 -30.96
CA ASP A 361 25.07 -2.04 -30.18
C ASP A 361 26.07 -1.27 -29.32
N THR A 362 26.03 0.07 -29.38
CA THR A 362 26.90 0.97 -28.60
C THR A 362 26.19 1.61 -27.41
N THR A 363 24.94 1.24 -27.18
CA THR A 363 24.12 1.73 -26.05
C THR A 363 23.48 0.58 -25.29
N PHE A 364 23.10 0.83 -24.03
CA PHE A 364 22.29 -0.11 -23.25
C PHE A 364 21.26 0.65 -22.40
N THR A 365 19.99 0.47 -22.75
CA THR A 365 18.85 0.97 -21.98
C THR A 365 18.33 -0.07 -21.01
N ALA A 366 18.14 0.33 -19.75
CA ALA A 366 17.42 -0.43 -18.75
C ALA A 366 16.10 0.29 -18.42
N THR A 367 15.04 -0.47 -18.26
CA THR A 367 13.72 0.03 -17.84
C THR A 367 13.18 -0.76 -16.66
N ALA A 368 12.40 -0.09 -15.82
CA ALA A 368 11.78 -0.71 -14.66
C ALA A 368 10.44 -0.03 -14.36
N THR A 369 9.58 -0.71 -13.63
CA THR A 369 8.31 -0.13 -13.15
C THR A 369 8.58 0.68 -11.88
N SER A 370 8.26 1.97 -11.89
CA SER A 370 8.34 2.84 -10.72
C SER A 370 7.16 2.58 -9.79
N LEU A 371 7.14 1.41 -9.14
CA LEU A 371 6.17 1.09 -8.09
C LEU A 371 6.83 0.25 -7.02
N PHE A 372 7.00 0.84 -5.84
CA PHE A 372 7.42 0.14 -4.65
C PHE A 372 6.29 -0.77 -4.17
N SER A 373 6.63 -2.03 -3.92
CA SER A 373 5.71 -2.99 -3.32
C SER A 373 5.80 -2.95 -1.81
N GLY A 374 4.66 -2.73 -1.15
CA GLY A 374 4.59 -2.32 0.26
C GLY A 374 4.08 -0.89 0.46
N THR A 375 3.42 -0.29 -0.54
CA THR A 375 2.67 0.96 -0.33
C THR A 375 1.24 0.69 0.06
N ILE A 376 0.72 1.54 0.94
CA ILE A 376 -0.68 1.64 1.28
C ILE A 376 -1.03 3.13 1.29
N GLU A 377 -2.23 3.45 0.85
CA GLU A 377 -2.80 4.77 0.90
C GLU A 377 -4.18 4.67 1.53
N ALA A 378 -4.55 5.68 2.30
CA ALA A 378 -5.86 5.78 2.90
C ALA A 378 -6.34 7.23 2.83
N ALA A 379 -7.65 7.41 2.98
CA ALA A 379 -8.28 8.70 3.17
C ALA A 379 -8.94 8.77 4.55
N GLY A 380 -9.01 9.98 5.10
CA GLY A 380 -9.84 10.28 6.25
C GLY A 380 -11.29 10.50 5.82
N ALA A 381 -12.23 10.00 6.62
CA ALA A 381 -13.63 10.39 6.55
C ALA A 381 -14.00 11.20 7.80
N TYR A 382 -14.93 12.13 7.60
CA TYR A 382 -15.27 13.14 8.60
C TYR A 382 -16.78 13.13 8.81
N THR A 383 -17.19 13.23 10.06
CA THR A 383 -18.60 13.23 10.46
C THR A 383 -18.93 14.52 11.21
N ILE A 384 -20.20 14.87 11.22
CA ILE A 384 -20.75 15.88 12.13
C ILE A 384 -21.31 15.14 13.34
N LYS A 385 -20.90 15.59 14.52
CA LYS A 385 -21.28 14.99 15.80
C LYS A 385 -22.07 16.02 16.58
N LEU A 386 -23.26 15.62 17.03
CA LEU A 386 -24.11 16.43 17.87
C LEU A 386 -24.08 15.82 19.27
N VAL A 387 -23.89 16.67 20.28
CA VAL A 387 -24.07 16.30 21.69
C VAL A 387 -25.11 17.22 22.27
N LYS A 388 -26.21 16.62 22.74
CA LYS A 388 -27.42 17.34 23.08
C LYS A 388 -27.78 17.12 24.54
N VAL A 389 -27.91 18.22 25.28
CA VAL A 389 -28.25 18.18 26.71
C VAL A 389 -29.41 19.12 27.04
N ASP A 390 -30.02 18.90 28.18
CA ASP A 390 -31.01 19.78 28.80
C ASP A 390 -30.31 21.06 29.30
N ALA A 391 -30.85 22.23 28.95
CA ALA A 391 -30.28 23.52 29.30
C ALA A 391 -30.23 23.80 30.81
N VAL A 392 -31.13 23.19 31.57
CA VAL A 392 -31.31 23.34 33.02
C VAL A 392 -30.57 22.23 33.78
N THR A 393 -30.84 20.97 33.44
CA THR A 393 -30.34 19.82 34.20
C THR A 393 -28.99 19.30 33.71
N GLY A 394 -28.62 19.61 32.45
CA GLY A 394 -27.43 19.09 31.80
C GLY A 394 -27.51 17.60 31.45
N GLN A 395 -28.67 16.95 31.64
CA GLN A 395 -28.86 15.56 31.28
C GLN A 395 -28.92 15.39 29.75
N PRO A 396 -28.52 14.22 29.22
CA PRO A 396 -28.66 13.93 27.81
C PRO A 396 -30.11 14.01 27.33
N VAL A 397 -30.31 14.49 26.11
CA VAL A 397 -31.63 14.66 25.51
C VAL A 397 -31.75 13.77 24.28
N LYS A 398 -32.65 12.79 24.36
CA LYS A 398 -32.92 11.77 23.36
C LYS A 398 -34.02 12.24 22.38
N ASP A 399 -33.97 11.71 21.16
CA ASP A 399 -35.02 11.80 20.12
C ASP A 399 -35.20 13.19 19.50
N ALA A 400 -34.26 14.12 19.73
CA ALA A 400 -34.20 15.40 19.03
C ALA A 400 -33.75 15.17 17.58
N VAL A 401 -34.48 15.71 16.61
CA VAL A 401 -34.21 15.55 15.18
C VAL A 401 -33.62 16.84 14.61
N TYR A 402 -32.42 16.72 14.06
CA TYR A 402 -31.68 17.81 13.40
C TYR A 402 -31.58 17.59 11.90
N VAL A 403 -31.66 18.68 11.14
CA VAL A 403 -31.31 18.71 9.71
C VAL A 403 -29.92 19.31 9.58
N VAL A 404 -29.03 18.58 8.93
CA VAL A 404 -27.69 19.02 8.55
C VAL A 404 -27.68 19.31 7.06
N THR A 405 -27.36 20.55 6.69
CA THR A 405 -27.28 21.03 5.30
C THR A 405 -25.83 21.25 4.89
N ASP A 406 -25.42 20.63 3.79
CA ASP A 406 -24.08 20.75 3.23
C ASP A 406 -23.89 22.03 2.38
N PRO A 407 -22.65 22.39 2.00
CA PRO A 407 -22.38 23.58 1.18
C PRO A 407 -23.04 23.58 -0.22
N SER A 408 -23.49 22.43 -0.71
CA SER A 408 -24.22 22.31 -1.97
C SER A 408 -25.74 22.44 -1.81
N GLY A 409 -26.23 22.49 -0.57
CA GLY A 409 -27.64 22.54 -0.22
C GLY A 409 -28.29 21.18 0.00
N ALA A 410 -27.53 20.07 -0.07
CA ALA A 410 -28.04 18.74 0.23
C ALA A 410 -28.24 18.58 1.74
N THR A 411 -29.28 17.84 2.16
CA THR A 411 -29.67 17.70 3.56
C THR A 411 -29.67 16.24 4.02
N VAL A 412 -29.38 16.04 5.31
CA VAL A 412 -29.52 14.75 6.01
C VAL A 412 -30.10 14.98 7.39
N GLU A 413 -30.96 14.06 7.86
CA GLU A 413 -31.55 14.11 9.19
C GLU A 413 -30.79 13.23 10.18
N LEU A 414 -30.58 13.75 11.38
CA LEU A 414 -29.91 13.07 12.50
C LEU A 414 -30.83 13.08 13.71
N THR A 415 -30.98 11.93 14.37
CA THR A 415 -31.74 11.80 15.61
C THR A 415 -30.80 11.49 16.76
N THR A 416 -30.95 12.20 17.87
CA THR A 416 -30.15 11.97 19.09
C THR A 416 -30.54 10.67 19.79
N ASP A 417 -29.55 9.90 20.22
CA ASP A 417 -29.70 8.65 20.93
C ASP A 417 -29.96 8.84 22.43
N GLN A 418 -29.99 7.75 23.21
CA GLN A 418 -30.24 7.77 24.65
C GLN A 418 -29.21 8.58 25.43
N ASP A 419 -27.99 8.70 24.91
CA ASP A 419 -26.89 9.47 25.48
C ASP A 419 -26.83 10.89 24.91
N GLY A 420 -27.88 11.32 24.19
CA GLY A 420 -28.00 12.63 23.57
C GLY A 420 -27.05 12.86 22.41
N ASN A 421 -26.50 11.80 21.82
CA ASN A 421 -25.53 11.91 20.74
C ASN A 421 -26.18 11.62 19.39
N ALA A 422 -25.73 12.32 18.34
CA ALA A 422 -26.05 11.94 16.97
C ALA A 422 -24.79 12.08 16.11
N VAL A 423 -24.61 11.15 15.16
CA VAL A 423 -23.45 11.15 14.25
C VAL A 423 -23.95 11.04 12.82
N SER A 424 -23.48 11.92 11.95
CA SER A 424 -23.83 11.88 10.53
C SER A 424 -23.19 10.70 9.81
N GLN A 425 -23.67 10.43 8.59
CA GLN A 425 -22.85 9.70 7.61
C GLN A 425 -21.50 10.42 7.38
N ALA A 426 -20.50 9.68 6.94
CA ALA A 426 -19.19 10.23 6.61
C ALA A 426 -19.26 11.10 5.34
N PHE A 427 -18.68 12.29 5.42
CA PHE A 427 -18.54 13.21 4.30
C PHE A 427 -17.19 13.06 3.59
N ASP A 428 -17.13 13.47 2.32
CA ASP A 428 -15.91 13.45 1.53
C ASP A 428 -14.87 14.48 1.98
N GLN A 429 -13.60 14.15 1.78
CA GLN A 429 -12.45 15.02 2.08
C GLN A 429 -12.55 16.40 1.40
N LYS A 430 -13.21 16.50 0.24
CA LYS A 430 -13.46 17.77 -0.47
C LYS A 430 -14.33 18.77 0.31
N TYR A 431 -15.01 18.33 1.37
CA TYR A 431 -15.82 19.18 2.25
C TYR A 431 -15.09 19.60 3.52
N VAL A 432 -13.89 19.07 3.78
CA VAL A 432 -13.08 19.45 4.94
C VAL A 432 -12.80 20.95 4.90
N GLY A 433 -12.98 21.63 6.03
CA GLY A 433 -12.84 23.08 6.15
C GLY A 433 -14.03 23.88 5.61
N LYS A 434 -15.08 23.24 5.08
CA LYS A 434 -16.32 23.92 4.66
C LYS A 434 -17.35 23.96 5.78
N GLU A 435 -18.17 24.99 5.76
CA GLU A 435 -19.25 25.21 6.73
C GLU A 435 -20.51 24.44 6.37
N PHE A 436 -21.08 23.74 7.34
CA PHE A 436 -22.38 23.09 7.31
C PHE A 436 -23.34 23.87 8.21
N THR A 437 -24.63 23.82 7.86
CA THR A 437 -25.70 24.40 8.69
C THR A 437 -26.44 23.28 9.40
N VAL A 438 -26.67 23.42 10.71
CA VAL A 438 -27.39 22.46 11.54
C VAL A 438 -28.58 23.17 12.17
N LYS A 439 -29.78 22.64 11.98
CA LYS A 439 -31.02 23.22 12.52
C LYS A 439 -31.87 22.14 13.17
N GLU A 440 -32.43 22.41 14.33
CA GLU A 440 -33.40 21.50 14.92
C GLU A 440 -34.69 21.53 14.11
N LYS A 441 -35.15 20.34 13.71
CA LYS A 441 -36.40 20.15 12.97
C LYS A 441 -37.53 19.74 13.91
N THR A 442 -37.23 18.93 14.92
CA THR A 442 -38.23 18.43 15.86
C THR A 442 -37.59 18.29 17.23
N ALA A 443 -38.05 19.11 18.18
CA ALA A 443 -37.70 18.98 19.57
C ALA A 443 -38.36 17.74 20.19
N PRO A 444 -37.71 17.08 21.16
CA PRO A 444 -38.29 15.97 21.89
C PRO A 444 -39.51 16.37 22.70
N GLU A 445 -40.28 15.36 23.11
CA GLU A 445 -41.40 15.58 24.03
C GLU A 445 -40.94 16.25 25.33
N GLY A 446 -41.65 17.29 25.74
CA GLY A 446 -41.30 18.09 26.92
C GLY A 446 -40.29 19.22 26.68
N TYR A 447 -39.78 19.43 25.47
CA TYR A 447 -38.81 20.49 25.14
C TYR A 447 -39.32 21.49 24.10
N GLU A 448 -38.88 22.74 24.20
CA GLU A 448 -39.13 23.79 23.19
C GLU A 448 -38.24 23.58 21.96
N LEU A 449 -38.79 23.87 20.78
CA LEU A 449 -38.04 23.79 19.52
C LEU A 449 -37.02 24.94 19.44
N ASP A 450 -35.76 24.59 19.22
CA ASP A 450 -34.72 25.57 18.95
C ASP A 450 -34.70 25.95 17.45
N GLU A 451 -35.22 27.14 17.13
CA GLU A 451 -35.22 27.66 15.76
C GLU A 451 -33.86 28.18 15.29
N THR A 452 -32.86 28.22 16.18
CA THR A 452 -31.51 28.74 15.88
C THR A 452 -30.81 27.88 14.84
N GLU A 453 -30.21 28.54 13.84
CA GLU A 453 -29.31 27.88 12.90
C GLU A 453 -27.87 27.91 13.40
N TYR A 454 -27.30 26.73 13.57
CA TYR A 454 -25.94 26.55 14.01
C TYR A 454 -25.02 26.29 12.82
N LYS A 455 -23.78 26.77 12.93
CA LYS A 455 -22.73 26.53 11.95
C LYS A 455 -21.69 25.59 12.52
N VAL A 456 -21.28 24.60 11.74
CA VAL A 456 -20.18 23.69 12.08
C VAL A 456 -19.27 23.55 10.88
N VAL A 457 -17.96 23.61 11.10
CA VAL A 457 -16.96 23.43 10.03
C VAL A 457 -16.46 21.99 10.06
N LEU A 458 -16.59 21.28 8.94
CA LEU A 458 -16.21 19.87 8.87
C LEU A 458 -14.70 19.67 9.09
N GLY A 459 -14.33 18.78 10.00
CA GLY A 459 -12.94 18.46 10.37
C GLY A 459 -12.30 19.42 11.38
N VAL A 460 -12.92 20.58 11.66
CA VAL A 460 -12.46 21.49 12.72
C VAL A 460 -13.05 21.04 14.05
N GLU A 461 -12.22 20.88 15.08
CA GLU A 461 -12.64 20.35 16.40
C GLU A 461 -13.44 19.02 16.30
N ARG A 462 -13.09 18.17 15.32
CA ARG A 462 -13.82 16.93 14.97
C ARG A 462 -15.29 17.14 14.63
N SER A 463 -15.63 18.32 14.11
CA SER A 463 -16.98 18.75 13.71
C SER A 463 -18.02 18.49 14.81
N LEU A 464 -17.62 18.70 16.06
CA LEU A 464 -18.45 18.50 17.24
C LEU A 464 -19.26 19.75 17.57
N LEU A 465 -20.58 19.63 17.56
CA LEU A 465 -21.51 20.67 17.95
C LEU A 465 -22.21 20.28 19.26
N LYS A 466 -22.08 21.14 20.27
CA LYS A 466 -22.73 20.96 21.58
C LYS A 466 -23.96 21.85 21.65
N LEU A 467 -25.11 21.24 21.88
CA LEU A 467 -26.43 21.85 21.74
C LEU A 467 -27.22 21.71 23.05
N LYS A 468 -28.19 22.59 23.26
CA LYS A 468 -29.01 22.63 24.48
C LYS A 468 -30.47 22.88 24.14
N ASP A 469 -31.39 22.22 24.86
CA ASP A 469 -32.84 22.46 24.70
C ASP A 469 -33.38 22.94 26.03
N GLN A 470 -34.33 23.85 25.91
CA GLN A 470 -35.09 24.36 27.04
C GLN A 470 -36.28 23.44 27.29
N PRO A 471 -36.40 22.78 28.46
CA PRO A 471 -37.62 22.07 28.81
C PRO A 471 -38.79 23.06 28.86
N LYS A 472 -39.95 22.65 28.33
CA LYS A 472 -41.20 23.42 28.38
C LYS A 472 -41.56 23.69 29.83
N GLU A 473 -42.00 24.91 30.12
CA GLU A 473 -42.50 25.21 31.46
C GLU A 473 -43.71 24.34 31.78
N VAL A 474 -43.56 23.49 32.81
CA VAL A 474 -44.67 22.72 33.36
C VAL A 474 -45.58 23.70 34.10
N THR A 475 -46.65 24.15 33.44
CA THR A 475 -47.73 24.86 34.11
C THR A 475 -48.42 23.87 35.04
N THR A 476 -48.03 23.89 36.32
CA THR A 476 -48.65 23.07 37.36
C THR A 476 -50.08 23.56 37.55
N THR A 477 -51.03 22.97 36.83
CA THR A 477 -52.45 23.17 37.11
C THR A 477 -52.78 22.26 38.28
N THR A 478 -52.86 22.82 39.49
CA THR A 478 -53.30 22.12 40.69
C THR A 478 -54.76 21.69 40.52
N THR A 479 -54.99 20.50 39.96
CA THR A 479 -56.32 19.87 39.94
C THR A 479 -56.56 19.24 41.30
N THR A 480 -57.37 19.90 42.13
CA THR A 480 -57.91 19.34 43.38
C THR A 480 -58.84 18.16 43.03
N THR A 481 -58.35 16.93 43.09
CA THR A 481 -59.18 15.73 42.97
C THR A 481 -59.87 15.45 44.30
N THR A 482 -61.17 15.73 44.38
CA THR A 482 -62.04 15.26 45.48
C THR A 482 -62.20 13.75 45.37
N THR A 483 -61.65 13.01 46.34
CA THR A 483 -61.85 11.56 46.49
C THR A 483 -63.27 11.28 46.96
N THR A 484 -64.13 10.76 46.07
CA THR A 484 -65.39 10.10 46.45
C THR A 484 -65.16 8.60 46.46
N THR A 485 -65.14 8.01 47.66
CA THR A 485 -65.08 6.57 47.87
C THR A 485 -66.45 5.97 47.54
N THR A 486 -66.54 5.16 46.49
CA THR A 486 -67.70 4.29 46.25
C THR A 486 -67.24 2.84 46.31
N THR A 487 -67.72 2.15 47.33
CA THR A 487 -67.56 0.72 47.57
C THR A 487 -68.38 -0.07 46.54
N THR A 488 -67.75 -0.97 45.79
CA THR A 488 -68.48 -1.92 44.93
C THR A 488 -68.12 -3.35 45.31
N THR A 489 -69.16 -4.05 45.74
CA THR A 489 -69.18 -5.46 46.17
C THR A 489 -69.04 -6.41 44.98
N THR A 490 -68.35 -7.51 45.23
CA THR A 490 -68.09 -8.67 44.37
C THR A 490 -69.35 -9.36 43.84
N THR A 491 -69.32 -9.78 42.58
CA THR A 491 -70.09 -10.95 42.10
C THR A 491 -69.25 -11.76 41.12
N ALA A 492 -69.09 -13.04 41.44
CA ALA A 492 -68.43 -14.04 40.61
C ALA A 492 -69.33 -14.46 39.44
N SER A 493 -68.73 -14.74 38.28
CA SER A 493 -69.36 -15.57 37.24
C SER A 493 -68.32 -16.42 36.53
N THR A 494 -68.72 -17.67 36.35
CA THR A 494 -68.01 -18.85 35.85
C THR A 494 -68.08 -18.97 34.33
N THR A 495 -67.28 -19.90 33.78
CA THR A 495 -67.41 -20.59 32.47
C THR A 495 -67.03 -19.74 31.23
N GLU A 496 -66.42 -20.24 30.15
CA GLU A 496 -66.27 -21.60 29.63
C GLU A 496 -65.11 -21.61 28.61
N ALA A 497 -64.43 -22.75 28.46
CA ALA A 497 -63.38 -22.96 27.46
C ALA A 497 -63.99 -23.26 26.09
N THR A 498 -63.41 -22.73 25.01
CA THR A 498 -63.72 -23.17 23.64
C THR A 498 -62.45 -23.22 22.79
N THR A 499 -62.15 -24.44 22.36
CA THR A 499 -61.28 -24.84 21.24
C THR A 499 -61.83 -24.29 19.93
N THR A 500 -60.98 -24.07 18.89
CA THR A 500 -61.17 -24.58 17.50
C THR A 500 -60.25 -23.91 16.45
N THR A 501 -59.43 -24.78 15.85
CA THR A 501 -58.87 -24.91 14.49
C THR A 501 -58.22 -23.78 13.69
N GLN A 502 -57.00 -24.13 13.29
CA GLN A 502 -56.26 -23.89 12.05
C GLN A 502 -57.10 -23.97 10.76
N SER A 503 -56.90 -23.00 9.87
CA SER A 503 -57.38 -23.00 8.49
C SER A 503 -56.22 -22.79 7.52
N THR A 504 -56.09 -23.72 6.59
CA THR A 504 -55.33 -23.67 5.33
C THR A 504 -56.16 -23.01 4.24
N THR A 505 -55.54 -22.18 3.39
CA THR A 505 -56.15 -21.73 2.13
C THR A 505 -55.12 -21.77 0.99
N THR A 506 -55.54 -22.39 -0.10
CA THR A 506 -54.93 -22.53 -1.43
C THR A 506 -55.42 -21.40 -2.34
N GLU A 507 -54.59 -20.92 -3.28
CA GLU A 507 -54.94 -20.31 -4.60
C GLU A 507 -53.61 -19.94 -5.31
N ALA A 508 -53.42 -19.88 -6.62
CA ALA A 508 -54.15 -20.33 -7.80
C ALA A 508 -53.17 -20.25 -8.99
N THR A 509 -53.34 -21.13 -9.97
CA THR A 509 -52.64 -21.17 -11.26
C THR A 509 -53.25 -20.15 -12.24
N THR A 510 -52.46 -19.50 -13.09
CA THR A 510 -52.94 -18.84 -14.33
C THR A 510 -51.91 -19.01 -15.44
N GLN A 511 -52.41 -19.32 -16.65
CA GLN A 511 -51.68 -19.65 -17.87
C GLN A 511 -51.59 -18.44 -18.84
N GLU A 512 -50.48 -18.38 -19.58
CA GLU A 512 -50.25 -17.90 -20.98
C GLU A 512 -50.61 -16.45 -21.43
N PRO A 513 -50.08 -15.91 -22.57
CA PRO A 513 -49.50 -16.59 -23.74
C PRO A 513 -48.19 -16.05 -24.35
N THR A 514 -47.73 -16.85 -25.30
CA THR A 514 -46.69 -16.72 -26.35
C THR A 514 -46.86 -15.50 -27.28
N THR A 515 -45.76 -14.90 -27.78
CA THR A 515 -45.71 -14.20 -29.08
C THR A 515 -44.32 -14.30 -29.71
N GLU A 516 -44.33 -14.43 -31.03
CA GLU A 516 -43.28 -14.88 -31.96
C GLU A 516 -42.75 -13.70 -32.81
N VAL A 517 -41.54 -13.88 -33.37
CA VAL A 517 -40.93 -13.29 -34.60
C VAL A 517 -40.67 -11.76 -34.70
N THR A 518 -39.42 -11.36 -35.00
CA THR A 518 -39.01 -10.76 -36.30
C THR A 518 -37.51 -10.45 -36.38
N THR A 519 -36.90 -11.03 -37.41
CA THR A 519 -35.58 -10.79 -38.00
C THR A 519 -35.42 -9.36 -38.52
N THR A 520 -34.22 -8.78 -38.41
CA THR A 520 -33.75 -7.79 -39.41
C THR A 520 -32.26 -7.97 -39.65
N GLU A 521 -31.95 -8.33 -40.90
CA GLU A 521 -30.62 -8.32 -41.50
C GLU A 521 -30.11 -6.87 -41.63
N SER A 522 -28.80 -6.69 -41.51
CA SER A 522 -28.13 -5.61 -42.24
C SER A 522 -26.83 -6.13 -42.82
N THR A 523 -26.81 -6.19 -44.14
CA THR A 523 -25.67 -6.42 -45.02
C THR A 523 -24.99 -5.08 -45.30
N THR A 524 -23.66 -5.08 -45.39
CA THR A 524 -22.94 -4.19 -46.33
C THR A 524 -21.64 -4.82 -46.79
N THR A 525 -21.61 -5.07 -48.11
CA THR A 525 -20.51 -5.33 -49.06
C THR A 525 -19.45 -4.21 -48.99
N ALA A 526 -18.14 -4.36 -49.25
CA ALA A 526 -17.45 -4.74 -50.50
C ALA A 526 -15.92 -4.93 -50.21
N GLU A 527 -15.27 -5.99 -50.72
CA GLU A 527 -14.50 -6.08 -51.99
C GLU A 527 -13.03 -5.64 -51.84
N ASN A 528 -12.08 -6.58 -51.66
CA ASN A 528 -11.28 -7.32 -52.66
C ASN A 528 -10.00 -6.57 -53.12
N THR A 529 -8.82 -7.14 -52.86
CA THR A 529 -7.79 -7.30 -53.90
C THR A 529 -6.75 -8.38 -53.52
N THR A 530 -6.69 -9.37 -54.42
CA THR A 530 -5.68 -10.42 -54.63
C THR A 530 -4.25 -9.89 -54.79
N SER A 531 -3.25 -10.67 -54.36
CA SER A 531 -2.07 -11.00 -55.17
C SER A 531 -1.37 -12.25 -54.63
N GLU A 532 -1.30 -13.25 -55.50
CA GLU A 532 -0.53 -14.49 -55.40
C GLU A 532 0.99 -14.23 -55.35
N ALA A 533 1.72 -15.12 -54.69
CA ALA A 533 2.99 -15.62 -55.21
C ALA A 533 3.34 -16.97 -54.56
N THR A 534 3.19 -18.02 -55.35
CA THR A 534 3.67 -19.38 -55.12
C THR A 534 5.19 -19.45 -55.32
N THR A 535 5.92 -20.18 -54.47
CA THR A 535 7.10 -20.93 -54.94
C THR A 535 7.34 -22.18 -54.09
N VAL A 536 7.68 -23.25 -54.81
CA VAL A 536 7.81 -24.66 -54.42
C VAL A 536 9.30 -24.99 -54.21
N ASN A 537 9.63 -25.84 -53.22
CA ASN A 537 10.45 -27.06 -53.37
C ASN A 537 10.72 -27.70 -51.98
N THR A 538 10.30 -28.95 -51.70
CA THR A 538 11.03 -30.25 -51.89
C THR A 538 12.41 -30.27 -51.20
N THR A 539 12.89 -31.25 -50.43
CA THR A 539 12.60 -32.69 -50.27
C THR A 539 13.36 -33.22 -49.04
N THR A 540 12.89 -34.37 -48.52
CA THR A 540 13.67 -35.51 -47.97
C THR A 540 13.91 -35.64 -46.48
N ALA A 541 13.58 -36.86 -46.05
CA ALA A 541 13.66 -37.44 -44.73
C ALA A 541 14.99 -38.17 -44.46
N VAL A 542 15.06 -38.70 -43.23
CA VAL A 542 15.61 -40.01 -42.80
C VAL A 542 16.79 -39.96 -41.80
N SER A 543 16.64 -40.82 -40.79
CA SER A 543 17.61 -41.43 -39.85
C SER A 543 18.10 -40.60 -38.68
N SER A 544 17.85 -40.95 -37.41
CA SER A 544 18.05 -42.22 -36.65
C SER A 544 19.33 -42.19 -35.81
N GLU A 545 19.18 -42.71 -34.59
CA GLU A 545 20.16 -43.25 -33.63
C GLU A 545 20.76 -42.34 -32.54
N GLU A 546 20.20 -42.55 -31.34
CA GLU A 546 20.88 -42.60 -30.03
C GLU A 546 22.03 -43.65 -30.06
N PRO A 547 23.06 -43.55 -29.18
CA PRO A 547 22.89 -44.11 -27.82
C PRO A 547 23.75 -43.51 -26.67
N SER A 548 23.33 -43.81 -25.43
CA SER A 548 24.12 -44.30 -24.28
C SER A 548 25.05 -43.36 -23.45
N THR A 549 24.53 -43.00 -22.27
CA THR A 549 25.12 -43.05 -20.89
C THR A 549 26.62 -42.83 -20.62
N THR A 550 26.91 -41.95 -19.63
CA THR A 550 27.88 -42.21 -18.55
C THR A 550 27.51 -41.39 -17.30
N GLU A 551 27.39 -42.06 -16.15
CA GLU A 551 27.30 -41.48 -14.81
C GLU A 551 28.65 -40.87 -14.40
N ASP A 552 28.68 -39.70 -13.75
CA ASP A 552 29.40 -39.56 -12.46
C ASP A 552 29.16 -38.21 -11.74
N LYS A 553 29.01 -38.37 -10.42
CA LYS A 553 29.27 -37.48 -9.26
C LYS A 553 28.79 -36.01 -9.22
N LYS A 554 27.73 -35.89 -8.42
CA LYS A 554 27.40 -34.83 -7.45
C LYS A 554 28.63 -34.11 -6.84
N GLU A 555 28.81 -32.84 -7.17
CA GLU A 555 29.46 -31.85 -6.30
C GLU A 555 28.41 -30.80 -5.90
N GLU A 556 28.15 -30.70 -4.59
CA GLU A 556 27.27 -29.69 -4.00
C GLU A 556 27.98 -28.33 -4.05
N LEU A 557 27.38 -27.35 -4.74
CA LEU A 557 27.84 -25.96 -4.75
C LEU A 557 27.45 -25.24 -3.43
N PRO A 558 28.32 -24.35 -2.91
CA PRO A 558 28.11 -23.71 -1.62
C PRO A 558 27.00 -22.66 -1.66
N ASN A 559 26.13 -22.75 -0.66
CA ASN A 559 25.09 -21.79 -0.30
C ASN A 559 25.72 -20.46 0.16
N THR A 560 25.69 -19.40 -0.65
CA THR A 560 26.05 -18.04 -0.21
C THR A 560 24.81 -17.28 0.23
N GLY A 561 24.23 -17.72 1.35
CA GLY A 561 23.41 -16.86 2.18
C GLY A 561 24.32 -16.06 3.10
N THR A 562 24.49 -14.77 2.85
CA THR A 562 25.03 -13.85 3.86
C THR A 562 24.06 -12.69 3.97
N GLY A 563 23.25 -12.75 5.03
CA GLY A 563 22.46 -11.62 5.49
C GLY A 563 23.39 -10.49 5.88
N SER A 564 23.28 -9.36 5.18
CA SER A 564 23.94 -8.13 5.56
C SER A 564 23.18 -7.51 6.74
N GLN A 565 23.73 -7.74 7.93
CA GLN A 565 23.50 -6.96 9.14
C GLN A 565 24.30 -5.66 9.05
N GLY A 566 23.63 -4.52 9.26
CA GLY A 566 24.25 -3.21 9.47
C GLY A 566 23.40 -2.08 8.89
N PHE A 567 23.06 -0.98 9.57
CA PHE A 567 23.33 -0.52 10.93
C PHE A 567 22.16 0.40 11.31
N TYR A 568 21.41 0.07 12.37
CA TYR A 568 20.57 1.05 13.07
C TYR A 568 21.43 1.72 14.14
N ILE A 569 22.06 2.84 13.80
CA ILE A 569 22.53 3.81 14.79
C ILE A 569 22.02 5.17 14.33
N ILE A 570 20.89 5.59 14.90
CA ILE A 570 20.56 6.95 15.35
C ILE A 570 19.26 6.78 16.15
N GLY A 571 19.39 6.80 17.48
CA GLY A 571 18.24 6.64 18.38
C GLY A 571 18.61 6.20 19.80
N GLY A 572 19.68 6.75 20.38
CA GLY A 572 20.19 6.28 21.67
C GLY A 572 20.93 7.35 22.47
N ILE A 573 20.35 8.56 22.64
CA ILE A 573 20.90 9.59 23.56
C ILE A 573 19.87 10.14 24.55
N VAL A 574 18.59 9.75 24.53
CA VAL A 574 17.59 10.33 25.47
C VAL A 574 17.32 9.49 26.73
N LEU A 575 17.79 8.24 26.83
CA LEU A 575 17.49 7.36 27.97
C LEU A 575 18.55 7.32 29.08
N LEU A 576 19.72 7.94 28.90
CA LEU A 576 20.73 8.07 29.98
C LEU A 576 20.56 9.34 30.83
N ALA A 577 19.78 10.33 30.39
CA ALA A 577 19.48 11.52 31.17
C ALA A 577 18.40 11.29 32.25
N ALA A 578 17.51 10.32 32.06
CA ALA A 578 16.46 9.99 33.03
C ALA A 578 16.97 9.17 34.24
N ALA A 579 18.04 8.38 34.07
CA ALA A 579 18.65 7.61 35.15
C ALA A 579 19.57 8.46 36.06
N ALA A 580 20.18 9.52 35.53
CA ALA A 580 21.00 10.45 36.32
C ALA A 580 20.15 11.42 37.18
N GLY A 581 18.94 11.78 36.73
CA GLY A 581 18.03 12.66 37.47
C GLY A 581 17.41 12.01 38.72
N LEU A 582 17.17 10.70 38.68
CA LEU A 582 16.61 9.95 39.82
C LEU A 582 17.62 9.66 40.93
N LEU A 583 18.93 9.62 40.61
CA LEU A 583 20.00 9.47 41.61
C LEU A 583 20.37 10.79 42.29
N PHE A 584 20.09 11.94 41.68
CA PHE A 584 20.36 13.25 42.29
C PHE A 584 19.28 13.70 43.29
N PHE A 585 18.02 13.28 43.11
CA PHE A 585 16.93 13.59 44.03
C PHE A 585 16.86 12.69 45.28
N ALA A 586 17.53 11.53 45.27
CA ALA A 586 17.59 10.65 46.44
C ALA A 586 18.69 11.03 47.46
N LYS A 587 19.62 11.93 47.09
CA LYS A 587 20.77 12.31 47.95
C LYS A 587 20.59 13.62 48.73
N ASN A 588 19.63 14.47 48.37
CA ASN A 588 19.39 15.77 49.03
C ASN A 588 18.21 15.78 50.04
N LYS A 589 17.77 14.62 50.53
CA LYS A 589 16.70 14.54 51.54
C LYS A 589 17.15 13.99 52.89
N LYS A 590 18.44 14.12 53.21
CA LYS A 590 19.01 13.66 54.49
C LYS A 590 19.66 14.73 55.36
N ASP A 591 19.69 15.98 54.94
CA ASP A 591 20.14 17.09 55.79
C ASP A 591 19.09 18.21 55.72
N ASP A 592 18.12 18.15 56.63
CA ASP A 592 17.48 19.34 57.23
C ASP A 592 16.75 18.89 58.50
N LYS A 593 17.44 19.14 59.61
CA LYS A 593 16.91 19.15 60.98
C LYS A 593 17.18 20.54 61.54
#